data_AF-A0A0N8KQK3-F1
#
_entry.id   AF-A0A0N8KQK3-F1
#
_cell.length_a   1.000
_cell.length_b   1.000
_cell.length_c   1.000
_cell.angle_alpha   90.00
_cell.angle_beta   90.00
_cell.angle_gamma   90.00
#
_symmetry.space_group_name_H-M   'P 1'
#
loop_
_entity.id
_entity.type
_entity.pdbx_description
1 polymer ?
#
loop_
_entity_poly.entity_id
_entity_poly.type
_entity_poly.pdbx_seq_one_letter_code
_entity_poly.pdbx_strand_id
1 'polypeptide(L)'
;MILDYKDIAEYIITNYRNKVVEVGVGSLPQVALLLKDKLDVVVTDINEQKYAGVRFCRDDIFKPDMGIYRNASLIYAIRPPIDLQDAIAAIAREVKADLIIRPFGNEKADLIKYFKEYSLVNYQKARFYLYRS
;
A
#
# COMPACT_ATOMS: atom_id res chain seq x y z
N MET A 1 -0.50 -6.78 -15.75
CA MET A 1 0.37 -7.44 -14.74
C MET A 1 1.61 -6.59 -14.59
N ILE A 2 1.98 -6.17 -13.38
CA ILE A 2 3.30 -5.53 -13.18
C ILE A 2 4.36 -6.63 -13.16
N LEU A 3 5.59 -6.38 -13.62
CA LEU A 3 6.63 -7.42 -13.66
C LEU A 3 7.39 -7.51 -12.33
N ASP A 4 7.37 -6.42 -11.58
CA ASP A 4 8.12 -6.12 -10.35
C ASP A 4 7.37 -6.46 -9.03
N TYR A 5 6.18 -7.06 -9.08
CA TYR A 5 5.39 -7.36 -7.86
C TYR A 5 6.11 -8.30 -6.89
N LYS A 6 6.92 -9.24 -7.38
CA LYS A 6 7.66 -10.18 -6.54
C LYS A 6 8.72 -9.45 -5.71
N ASP A 7 9.43 -8.51 -6.33
CA ASP A 7 10.46 -7.71 -5.68
C ASP A 7 9.85 -6.78 -4.62
N ILE A 8 8.68 -6.18 -4.91
CA ILE A 8 7.92 -5.39 -3.93
C ILE A 8 7.52 -6.27 -2.74
N ALA A 9 6.95 -7.45 -3.00
CA ALA A 9 6.53 -8.36 -1.94
C ALA A 9 7.72 -8.81 -1.07
N GLU A 10 8.86 -9.16 -1.70
CA GLU A 10 10.07 -9.56 -0.99
C GLU A 10 10.62 -8.42 -0.11
N TYR A 11 10.63 -7.19 -0.63
CA TYR A 11 11.01 -6.02 0.14
C TYR A 11 10.12 -5.86 1.38
N ILE A 12 8.80 -5.99 1.21
CA ILE A 12 7.84 -5.85 2.32
C ILE A 12 8.06 -6.95 3.36
N ILE A 13 8.19 -8.22 2.96
CA ILE A 13 8.44 -9.35 3.87
C ILE A 13 9.74 -9.18 4.66
N THR A 14 10.76 -8.59 4.04
CA THR A 14 12.07 -8.41 4.66
C THR A 14 12.09 -7.27 5.69
N ASN A 15 11.31 -6.21 5.44
CA ASN A 15 11.34 -4.98 6.25
C ASN A 15 10.18 -4.86 7.26
N TYR A 16 9.07 -5.57 7.04
CA TYR A 16 7.87 -5.51 7.87
C TYR A 16 7.46 -6.90 8.35
N ARG A 17 6.85 -6.98 9.53
CA ARG A 17 6.42 -8.25 10.16
C ARG A 17 4.99 -8.29 10.68
N ASN A 18 4.30 -7.15 10.67
CA ASN A 18 2.96 -6.99 11.25
C ASN A 18 1.92 -6.82 10.14
N LYS A 19 0.79 -6.20 10.50
CA LYS A 19 -0.29 -5.85 9.60
C LYS A 19 0.17 -4.92 8.49
N VAL A 20 -0.16 -5.30 7.26
CA VAL A 20 0.07 -4.51 6.05
C VAL A 20 -1.24 -4.33 5.30
N VAL A 21 -1.46 -3.13 4.77
CA VAL A 21 -2.71 -2.79 4.07
C VAL A 21 -2.44 -2.38 2.64
N GLU A 22 -3.02 -3.08 1.68
CA GLU A 22 -3.04 -2.68 0.27
C GLU A 22 -4.25 -1.80 0.01
N VAL A 23 -4.04 -0.61 -0.52
CA VAL A 23 -5.12 0.28 -0.98
C VAL A 23 -5.23 0.26 -2.49
N GLY A 24 -6.47 0.08 -2.97
CA GLY A 24 -6.78 0.06 -4.39
C GLY A 24 -6.27 -1.21 -5.07
N VAL A 25 -6.51 -2.36 -4.45
CA VAL A 25 -5.99 -3.65 -4.92
C VAL A 25 -6.45 -3.99 -6.35
N GLY A 26 -7.64 -3.53 -6.76
CA GLY A 26 -8.20 -3.80 -8.08
C GLY A 26 -8.25 -5.29 -8.40
N SER A 27 -8.35 -5.70 -9.66
CA SER A 27 -8.63 -7.11 -10.00
C SER A 27 -7.47 -8.09 -9.80
N LEU A 28 -6.26 -7.63 -9.45
CA LEU A 28 -5.06 -8.46 -9.42
C LEU A 28 -4.23 -8.21 -8.13
N PRO A 29 -4.57 -8.87 -7.00
CA PRO A 29 -3.91 -8.73 -5.70
C PRO A 29 -2.56 -9.48 -5.64
N GLN A 30 -1.68 -9.29 -6.62
CA GLN A 30 -0.50 -10.15 -6.79
C GLN A 30 0.51 -10.00 -5.65
N VAL A 31 0.68 -8.77 -5.12
CA VAL A 31 1.55 -8.50 -3.98
C VAL A 31 0.92 -9.11 -2.73
N ALA A 32 -0.32 -8.75 -2.41
CA ALA A 32 -1.02 -9.31 -1.25
C ALA A 32 -1.05 -10.85 -1.20
N LEU A 33 -1.22 -11.52 -2.34
CA LEU A 33 -1.21 -12.98 -2.42
C LEU A 33 0.13 -13.62 -2.05
N LEU A 34 1.25 -12.92 -2.25
CA LEU A 34 2.57 -13.39 -1.82
C LEU A 34 2.85 -13.07 -0.35
N LEU A 35 2.24 -12.01 0.17
CA LEU A 35 2.42 -11.56 1.55
C LEU A 35 1.57 -12.37 2.55
N LYS A 36 0.42 -12.90 2.12
CA LYS A 36 -0.60 -13.51 3.01
C LYS A 36 -0.08 -14.65 3.90
N ASP A 37 0.92 -15.41 3.43
CA ASP A 37 1.47 -16.55 4.15
C ASP A 37 2.55 -16.15 5.18
N LYS A 38 2.95 -14.87 5.18
CA LYS A 38 4.04 -14.32 6.01
C LYS A 38 3.60 -13.16 6.91
N LEU A 39 2.57 -12.42 6.52
CA LEU A 39 2.11 -11.18 7.17
C LEU A 39 0.58 -11.17 7.30
N ASP A 40 0.06 -10.31 8.19
CA ASP A 40 -1.37 -10.04 8.27
C ASP A 40 -1.74 -9.02 7.17
N VAL A 41 -2.24 -9.53 6.03
CA VAL A 41 -2.51 -8.72 4.85
C VAL A 41 -3.99 -8.39 4.75
N VAL A 42 -4.29 -7.10 4.69
CA VAL A 42 -5.62 -6.58 4.40
C VAL A 42 -5.58 -5.87 3.07
N VAL A 43 -6.55 -6.14 2.20
CA VAL A 43 -6.67 -5.42 0.93
C VAL A 43 -7.98 -4.64 0.91
N THR A 44 -7.92 -3.43 0.39
CA THR A 44 -9.05 -2.51 0.34
C THR A 44 -9.33 -2.05 -1.09
N ASP A 45 -10.61 -1.98 -1.44
CA ASP A 45 -11.10 -1.38 -2.69
C ASP A 45 -12.54 -0.91 -2.51
N ILE A 46 -12.95 0.08 -3.30
CA ILE A 46 -14.34 0.55 -3.34
C ILE A 46 -15.26 -0.51 -3.98
N ASN A 47 -14.73 -1.27 -4.94
CA ASN A 47 -15.44 -2.32 -5.64
C ASN A 47 -15.26 -3.65 -4.91
N GLU A 48 -16.38 -4.24 -4.47
CA GLU A 48 -16.33 -5.51 -3.76
C GLU A 48 -15.76 -6.62 -4.65
N GLN A 49 -14.66 -7.21 -4.19
CA GLN A 49 -13.97 -8.28 -4.89
C GLN A 49 -13.58 -9.37 -3.89
N LYS A 50 -13.64 -10.62 -4.32
CA LYS A 50 -13.26 -11.77 -3.49
C LYS A 50 -11.98 -12.37 -4.03
N TYR A 51 -10.95 -12.40 -3.20
CA TYR A 51 -9.69 -13.05 -3.50
C TYR A 51 -9.50 -14.25 -2.58
N ALA A 52 -9.09 -15.38 -3.15
CA ALA A 52 -8.88 -16.60 -2.39
C ALA A 52 -7.71 -16.43 -1.39
N GLY A 53 -8.03 -16.39 -0.10
CA GLY A 53 -7.05 -16.39 0.99
C GLY A 53 -6.48 -15.02 1.35
N VAL A 54 -7.09 -13.91 0.93
CA VAL A 54 -6.71 -12.56 1.36
C VAL A 54 -7.91 -11.87 1.98
N ARG A 55 -7.71 -11.16 3.09
CA ARG A 55 -8.78 -10.42 3.76
C ARG A 55 -9.13 -9.17 2.96
N PHE A 56 -10.24 -9.23 2.24
CA PHE A 56 -10.80 -8.09 1.54
C PHE A 56 -11.71 -7.28 2.47
N CYS A 57 -11.50 -5.97 2.52
CA CYS A 57 -12.38 -5.01 3.17
C CYS A 57 -12.85 -3.98 2.14
N ARG A 58 -14.15 -3.87 1.94
CA ARG A 58 -14.70 -2.80 1.09
C ARG A 58 -14.57 -1.47 1.83
N ASP A 59 -13.83 -0.54 1.25
CA ASP A 59 -13.55 0.76 1.86
C ASP A 59 -13.46 1.86 0.80
N ASP A 60 -13.97 3.03 1.13
CA ASP A 60 -13.75 4.24 0.34
C ASP A 60 -12.65 5.06 1.00
N ILE A 61 -11.51 5.17 0.33
CA ILE A 61 -10.34 5.86 0.86
C ILE A 61 -10.56 7.34 1.15
N PHE A 62 -11.56 7.98 0.51
CA PHE A 62 -11.93 9.36 0.81
C PHE A 62 -12.81 9.49 2.06
N LYS A 63 -13.39 8.38 2.52
CA LYS A 63 -14.15 8.24 3.78
C LYS A 63 -13.78 6.92 4.47
N PRO A 64 -12.51 6.77 4.88
CA PRO A 64 -11.96 5.49 5.28
C PRO A 64 -12.53 5.05 6.63
N ASP A 65 -12.76 3.75 6.78
CA ASP A 65 -12.94 3.14 8.09
C ASP A 65 -11.55 2.95 8.75
N MET A 66 -11.22 3.85 9.67
CA MET A 66 -9.93 3.84 10.37
C MET A 66 -9.67 2.54 11.16
N GLY A 67 -10.70 1.76 11.49
CA GLY A 67 -10.56 0.44 12.09
C GLY A 67 -9.80 -0.55 11.21
N ILE A 68 -9.90 -0.39 9.89
CA ILE A 68 -9.17 -1.20 8.90
C ILE A 68 -7.68 -0.87 8.92
N TYR A 69 -7.31 0.39 9.10
CA TYR A 69 -5.91 0.84 9.02
C TYR A 69 -5.18 0.80 10.37
N ARG A 70 -5.92 0.68 11.48
CA ARG A 70 -5.35 0.66 12.81
C ARG A 70 -4.34 -0.48 13.00
N ASN A 71 -3.21 -0.15 13.64
CA ASN A 71 -2.05 -1.03 13.88
C ASN A 71 -1.36 -1.54 12.59
N ALA A 72 -1.65 -0.98 11.42
CA ALA A 72 -0.87 -1.25 10.23
C ALA A 72 0.56 -0.72 10.45
N SER A 73 1.57 -1.53 10.14
CA SER A 73 2.96 -1.07 10.07
C SER A 73 3.31 -0.49 8.71
N LEU A 74 2.61 -0.93 7.66
CA LEU A 74 2.77 -0.45 6.31
C LEU A 74 1.41 -0.32 5.62
N ILE A 75 1.20 0.79 4.94
CA ILE A 75 0.17 0.97 3.93
C ILE A 75 0.86 1.07 2.58
N TYR A 76 0.41 0.31 1.59
CA TYR A 76 0.97 0.38 0.25
C TYR A 76 -0.10 0.44 -0.82
N ALA A 77 0.24 1.10 -1.93
CA ALA A 77 -0.66 1.23 -3.07
C ALA A 77 0.09 1.08 -4.39
N ILE A 78 -0.51 0.34 -5.32
CA ILE A 78 0.07 -0.02 -6.60
C ILE A 78 -0.68 0.71 -7.72
N ARG A 79 0.01 1.63 -8.39
CA ARG A 79 -0.52 2.54 -9.41
C ARG A 79 -1.73 3.39 -8.93
N PRO A 80 -1.68 3.99 -7.73
CA PRO A 80 -2.74 4.89 -7.30
C PRO A 80 -2.74 6.21 -8.12
N PRO A 81 -3.91 6.75 -8.49
CA PRO A 81 -4.03 8.11 -9.02
C PRO A 81 -3.64 9.15 -7.95
N ILE A 82 -3.32 10.37 -8.37
CA ILE A 82 -2.79 11.44 -7.51
C ILE A 82 -3.72 11.74 -6.32
N ASP A 83 -5.04 11.86 -6.56
CA ASP A 83 -6.01 12.11 -5.49
C ASP A 83 -6.04 10.99 -4.44
N LEU A 84 -5.85 9.74 -4.87
CA LEU A 84 -5.75 8.59 -3.98
C LEU A 84 -4.46 8.64 -3.16
N GLN A 85 -3.34 8.99 -3.78
CA GLN A 85 -2.06 9.10 -3.08
C GLN A 85 -2.16 10.06 -1.89
N ASP A 86 -2.88 11.17 -2.06
CA ASP A 86 -3.12 12.17 -1.02
C ASP A 86 -3.93 11.60 0.16
N ALA A 87 -5.07 10.97 -0.15
CA ALA A 87 -5.94 10.36 0.86
C ALA A 87 -5.23 9.24 1.63
N ILE A 88 -4.49 8.37 0.92
CA ILE A 88 -3.72 7.28 1.52
C ILE A 88 -2.64 7.84 2.46
N ALA A 89 -1.98 8.92 2.06
CA ALA A 89 -0.95 9.55 2.86
C ALA A 89 -1.50 10.16 4.16
N ALA A 90 -2.70 10.76 4.10
CA ALA A 90 -3.39 11.25 5.29
C ALA A 90 -3.65 10.12 6.30
N ILE A 91 -4.15 8.98 5.82
CA ILE A 91 -4.45 7.81 6.65
C ILE A 91 -3.18 7.21 7.25
N ALA A 92 -2.16 6.98 6.42
CA ALA A 92 -0.88 6.44 6.86
C ALA A 92 -0.25 7.31 7.95
N ARG A 93 -0.34 8.63 7.79
CA ARG A 93 0.13 9.58 8.80
C ARG A 93 -0.68 9.51 10.09
N GLU A 94 -2.00 9.37 10.01
CA GLU A 94 -2.88 9.27 11.17
C GLU A 94 -2.62 8.00 12.00
N VAL A 95 -2.43 6.84 11.33
CA VAL A 95 -2.15 5.57 12.00
C VAL A 95 -0.67 5.35 12.34
N LYS A 96 0.20 6.29 11.95
CA LYS A 96 1.66 6.21 12.06
C LYS A 96 2.26 4.98 11.37
N ALA A 97 1.74 4.65 10.19
CA ALA A 97 2.25 3.59 9.34
C ALA A 97 3.20 4.16 8.29
N ASP A 98 4.18 3.36 7.89
CA ASP A 98 4.97 3.67 6.70
C ASP A 98 4.07 3.58 5.45
N LEU A 99 4.41 4.33 4.41
CA LEU A 99 3.67 4.39 3.17
C LEU A 99 4.57 4.04 1.99
N ILE A 100 4.14 3.06 1.19
CA ILE A 100 4.76 2.73 -0.09
C ILE A 100 3.81 3.09 -1.23
N ILE A 101 4.27 3.95 -2.14
CA ILE A 101 3.54 4.27 -3.37
C ILE A 101 4.39 3.82 -4.56
N ARG A 102 3.82 2.92 -5.36
CA ARG A 102 4.38 2.54 -6.67
C ARG A 102 3.53 3.17 -7.77
N PRO A 103 3.86 4.39 -8.26
CA PRO A 103 2.98 5.12 -9.18
C PRO A 103 2.89 4.49 -10.57
N PHE A 104 1.98 5.02 -11.38
CA PHE A 104 1.96 4.77 -12.82
C PHE A 104 2.96 5.74 -13.47
N GLY A 105 4.09 5.21 -13.94
CA GLY A 105 5.14 6.05 -14.54
C GLY A 105 5.72 7.06 -13.53
N ASN A 106 5.61 8.35 -13.85
CA ASN A 106 6.20 9.44 -13.07
C ASN A 106 5.17 10.29 -12.30
N GLU A 107 3.91 9.85 -12.23
CA GLU A 107 2.82 10.60 -11.59
C GLU A 107 2.89 10.45 -10.06
N LYS A 108 3.40 11.48 -9.37
CA LYS A 108 3.57 11.51 -7.92
C LYS A 108 2.85 12.72 -7.32
N ALA A 109 2.03 12.49 -6.30
CA ALA A 109 1.50 13.56 -5.47
C ALA A 109 2.61 14.18 -4.60
N ASP A 110 2.48 15.47 -4.30
CA ASP A 110 3.34 16.12 -3.32
C ASP A 110 2.79 15.87 -1.91
N LEU A 111 3.43 14.94 -1.20
CA LEU A 111 2.97 14.44 0.11
C LEU A 111 3.75 15.06 1.28
N ILE A 112 4.47 16.16 1.04
CA ILE A 112 5.31 16.81 2.07
C ILE A 112 4.50 17.31 3.28
N LYS A 113 3.20 17.58 3.08
CA LYS A 113 2.25 17.93 4.14
C LYS A 113 2.01 16.79 5.14
N TYR A 114 2.24 15.54 4.75
CA TYR A 114 2.04 14.36 5.60
C TYR A 114 3.36 13.79 6.11
N PHE A 115 4.39 13.76 5.26
CA PHE A 115 5.68 13.18 5.56
C PHE A 115 6.81 14.20 5.37
N LYS A 116 7.74 14.26 6.32
CA LYS A 116 8.88 15.20 6.26
C LYS A 116 9.84 14.87 5.12
N GLU A 117 10.00 13.59 4.82
CA GLU A 117 10.93 13.08 3.83
C GLU A 117 10.37 11.81 3.18
N TYR A 118 10.88 11.52 1.99
CA TYR A 118 10.59 10.29 1.29
C TYR A 118 11.86 9.79 0.58
N SER A 119 11.95 8.49 0.40
CA SER A 119 13.04 7.82 -0.29
C SER A 119 12.51 7.12 -1.54
N LEU A 120 13.17 7.34 -2.67
CA LEU A 120 12.95 6.51 -3.85
C LEU A 120 13.75 5.21 -3.68
N VAL A 121 13.06 4.13 -3.34
CA VAL A 121 13.67 2.82 -3.15
C VAL A 121 13.74 2.10 -4.48
N ASN A 122 14.94 1.67 -4.85
CA ASN A 122 15.20 0.79 -5.98
C ASN A 122 15.58 -0.58 -5.41
N TYR A 123 14.65 -1.53 -5.47
CA TYR A 123 14.87 -2.88 -4.98
C TYR A 123 14.76 -3.86 -6.15
N GLN A 124 15.90 -4.39 -6.60
CA GLN A 124 16.01 -5.18 -7.82
C GLN A 124 15.38 -4.45 -9.02
N LYS A 125 14.26 -4.97 -9.55
CA LYS A 125 13.50 -4.37 -10.66
C LYS A 125 12.37 -3.45 -10.19
N ALA A 126 12.00 -3.50 -8.91
CA ALA A 126 10.97 -2.65 -8.34
C ALA A 126 11.50 -1.25 -8.03
N ARG A 127 10.67 -0.26 -8.35
CA ARG A 127 10.89 1.14 -8.00
C ARG A 127 9.62 1.70 -7.37
N PHE A 128 9.76 2.21 -6.15
CA PHE A 128 8.64 2.78 -5.41
C PHE A 128 9.12 3.85 -4.44
N TYR A 129 8.21 4.74 -4.09
CA TYR A 129 8.45 5.77 -3.10
C TYR A 129 8.08 5.24 -1.73
N LEU A 130 9.02 5.31 -0.80
CA LEU A 130 8.83 4.99 0.61
C LEU A 130 8.77 6.29 1.42
N TYR A 131 7.71 6.44 2.19
CA TYR A 131 7.53 7.52 3.15
C TYR A 131 7.48 6.88 4.54
N ARG A 132 8.34 7.32 5.46
CA ARG A 132 8.42 6.78 6.81
C ARG A 132 7.68 7.66 7.81
N SER A 133 6.89 7.08 8.71
CA SER A 133 6.11 7.83 9.71
C SER A 133 6.89 8.20 10.96
#